data_AF-A0A2V6WKR9-F1
#
_entry.id   AF-A0A2V6WKR9-F1
#
_cell.length_a   1.000
_cell.length_b   1.000
_cell.length_c   1.000
_cell.angle_alpha   90.00
_cell.angle_beta   90.00
_cell.angle_gamma   90.00
#
_symmetry.space_group_name_H-M   'P 1'
#
loop_
_entity.id
_entity.type
_entity.pdbx_description
1 polymer ?
#
loop_
_entity_poly.entity_id
_entity_poly.type
_entity_poly.pdbx_seq_one_letter_code
_entity_poly.pdbx_strand_id
1 'polypeptide(L)'
;MKTLLTRRAVLKGGLALGAGLGLGLRIPIGNSAVAQGVGVLAPSQWLAIDRDGIVTIVNSVPEMGQGSLTTMPMIIADELDADLAKVRVEQAPANPTLYANPVTGRQAYGGSRGVRDHLQIWR
;
A
#
# COMPACT_ATOMS: atom_id res chain seq x y z
N MET A 1 -9.30 6.79 42.19
CA MET A 1 -8.16 6.84 41.26
C MET A 1 -8.56 7.73 40.08
N LYS A 2 -7.90 8.89 39.91
CA LYS A 2 -8.24 9.88 38.86
C LYS A 2 -7.30 9.64 37.67
N THR A 3 -7.84 9.32 36.49
CA THR A 3 -7.06 9.02 35.29
C THR A 3 -6.33 10.29 34.81
N LEU A 4 -5.01 10.39 35.04
CA LEU A 4 -4.19 11.57 34.72
C LEU A 4 -3.64 11.58 33.28
N LEU A 5 -4.10 10.68 32.41
CA LEU A 5 -3.65 10.61 31.02
C LEU A 5 -4.78 11.02 30.08
N THR A 6 -4.82 12.30 29.73
CA THR A 6 -5.73 12.84 28.71
C THR A 6 -5.03 12.94 27.36
N ARG A 7 -5.75 12.70 26.25
CA ARG A 7 -5.23 12.80 24.87
C ARG A 7 -4.48 14.12 24.59
N ARG A 8 -4.93 15.22 25.21
CA ARG A 8 -4.29 16.54 25.13
C ARG A 8 -2.93 16.59 25.84
N ALA A 9 -2.76 15.86 26.94
CA ALA A 9 -1.47 15.74 27.63
C ALA A 9 -0.46 14.96 26.78
N VAL A 10 -0.91 13.90 26.09
CA VAL A 10 -0.09 13.13 25.13
C VAL A 10 0.33 14.00 23.95
N LEU A 11 -0.59 14.75 23.35
CA LEU A 11 -0.30 15.65 22.22
C LEU A 11 0.67 16.78 22.60
N LYS A 12 0.52 17.37 23.81
CA LYS A 12 1.45 18.38 24.31
C LYS A 12 2.83 17.81 24.65
N GLY A 13 2.88 16.60 25.21
CA GLY A 13 4.13 15.89 25.50
C GLY A 13 4.90 15.53 24.23
N GLY A 14 4.20 15.11 23.17
CA GLY A 14 4.80 14.82 21.86
C GLY A 14 5.44 16.04 21.20
N LEU A 15 4.83 17.23 21.33
CA LEU A 15 5.36 18.47 20.75
C LEU A 15 6.68 18.92 21.43
N ALA A 16 6.78 18.72 22.75
CA ALA A 16 7.99 19.06 23.51
C ALA A 16 9.17 18.14 23.17
N LEU A 17 8.90 16.85 22.90
CA LEU A 17 9.92 15.91 22.42
C LEU A 17 10.31 16.17 20.95
N GLY A 18 9.39 16.68 20.13
CA GLY A 18 9.67 17.04 18.73
C GLY A 18 10.63 18.23 18.57
N ALA A 19 10.59 19.21 19.47
CA ALA A 19 11.47 20.38 19.40
C ALA A 19 12.93 20.08 19.83
N GLY A 20 13.14 19.14 20.77
CA GLY A 20 14.48 18.70 21.17
C GLY A 20 15.18 17.83 20.12
N LEU A 21 14.42 17.25 19.19
CA LEU A 21 14.93 16.37 18.13
C LEU A 21 15.55 17.12 16.93
N GLY A 22 15.46 18.46 16.90
CA GLY A 22 16.00 19.29 15.82
C GLY A 22 17.53 19.36 15.75
N LEU A 23 18.24 18.92 16.80
CA LEU A 23 19.71 18.97 16.88
C LEU A 23 20.42 17.63 16.64
N GLY A 24 19.77 16.67 15.97
CA GLY A 24 20.52 15.57 15.33
C GLY A 24 20.09 14.15 15.64
N LEU A 25 18.92 13.92 16.25
CA LEU A 25 18.38 12.56 16.35
C LEU A 25 17.41 12.30 15.20
N ARG A 26 17.93 11.80 14.07
CA ARG A 26 17.10 11.19 13.03
C ARG A 26 16.51 9.90 13.58
N ILE A 27 15.30 9.96 14.13
CA ILE A 27 14.49 8.76 14.33
C ILE A 27 13.91 8.40 12.96
N PRO A 28 14.23 7.23 12.39
CA PRO A 28 13.58 6.77 11.17
C PRO A 28 12.16 6.38 11.53
N ILE A 29 11.27 7.37 11.58
CA ILE A 29 9.83 7.11 11.52
C ILE A 29 9.62 6.60 10.08
N GLY A 30 9.51 5.28 9.96
CA GLY A 30 9.41 4.57 8.70
C GLY A 30 8.28 5.09 7.82
N ASN A 31 8.54 5.04 6.52
CA ASN A 31 7.71 5.45 5.40
C ASN A 31 7.36 6.94 5.39
N SER A 32 8.09 7.69 4.56
CA SER A 32 7.59 8.96 4.02
C SER A 32 6.25 8.69 3.35
N ALA A 33 5.16 9.06 4.02
CA ALA A 33 3.84 9.03 3.40
C ALA A 33 3.89 9.95 2.18
N VAL A 34 3.73 9.38 0.99
CA VAL A 34 3.53 10.18 -0.22
C VAL A 34 2.24 10.97 0.01
N ALA A 35 2.31 12.29 -0.15
CA ALA A 35 1.13 13.14 -0.03
C ALA A 35 0.08 12.66 -1.03
N GLN A 36 -1.02 12.11 -0.51
CA GLN A 36 -2.13 11.64 -1.33
C GLN A 36 -2.79 12.85 -2.00
N GLY A 37 -3.18 12.69 -3.27
CA GLY A 37 -4.03 13.68 -3.93
C GLY A 37 -5.32 13.87 -3.13
N VAL A 38 -5.81 15.11 -3.02
CA VAL A 38 -7.03 15.40 -2.25
C VAL A 38 -8.18 14.56 -2.81
N GLY A 39 -8.69 13.63 -2.02
CA GLY A 39 -9.81 12.77 -2.41
C GLY A 39 -9.45 11.39 -2.93
N VAL A 40 -8.17 10.99 -2.95
CA VAL A 40 -7.76 9.63 -3.29
C VAL A 40 -7.50 8.85 -1.99
N LEU A 41 -8.13 7.68 -1.86
CA LEU A 41 -7.83 6.70 -0.83
C LEU A 41 -6.79 5.72 -1.39
N ALA A 42 -5.52 5.86 -1.02
CA ALA A 42 -4.49 4.89 -1.36
C ALA A 42 -3.88 4.28 -0.09
N PRO A 43 -4.43 3.16 0.42
CA PRO A 43 -3.94 2.54 1.65
C PRO A 43 -2.55 1.92 1.49
N SER A 44 -2.11 1.67 0.25
CA SER A 44 -0.81 1.09 -0.07
C SER A 44 -0.33 1.54 -1.44
N GLN A 45 0.91 1.18 -1.80
CA GLN A 45 1.45 1.39 -3.16
C GLN A 45 0.81 0.48 -4.23
N TRP A 46 -0.06 -0.44 -3.83
CA TRP A 46 -0.69 -1.41 -4.72
C TRP A 46 -2.15 -1.05 -5.05
N LEU A 47 -2.82 -0.27 -4.19
CA LEU A 47 -4.24 0.07 -4.33
C LEU A 47 -4.46 1.58 -4.19
N ALA A 48 -5.22 2.15 -5.11
CA ALA A 48 -5.79 3.49 -4.97
C ALA A 48 -7.25 3.50 -5.40
N ILE A 49 -8.09 4.26 -4.71
CA ILE A 49 -9.51 4.46 -5.04
C ILE A 49 -9.75 5.97 -5.11
N ASP A 50 -10.21 6.45 -6.26
CA ASP A 50 -10.55 7.87 -6.44
C ASP A 50 -11.99 8.20 -6.00
N ARG A 51 -12.37 9.48 -6.12
CA ARG A 51 -13.71 9.94 -5.73
C ARG A 51 -14.84 9.46 -6.64
N ASP A 52 -14.50 9.06 -7.87
CA ASP A 52 -15.46 8.54 -8.84
C ASP A 52 -15.68 7.02 -8.65
N GLY A 53 -14.93 6.42 -7.72
CA GLY A 53 -14.96 5.01 -7.38
C GLY A 53 -14.15 4.16 -8.35
N ILE A 54 -13.19 4.75 -9.07
CA ILE A 54 -12.25 4.00 -9.90
C ILE A 54 -11.20 3.38 -8.99
N VAL A 55 -11.10 2.06 -9.06
CA VAL A 55 -10.12 1.27 -8.31
C VAL A 55 -8.90 1.07 -9.21
N THR A 56 -7.74 1.57 -8.81
CA THR A 56 -6.48 1.40 -9.53
C THR A 56 -5.59 0.40 -8.77
N ILE A 57 -5.18 -0.65 -9.48
CA ILE A 57 -4.39 -1.76 -8.97
C ILE A 57 -3.02 -1.73 -9.64
N VAL A 58 -1.95 -1.78 -8.85
CA VAL A 58 -0.59 -1.95 -9.37
C VAL A 58 -0.20 -3.42 -9.27
N ASN A 59 -0.17 -4.11 -10.40
CA ASN A 59 0.18 -5.52 -10.49
C ASN A 59 1.71 -5.70 -10.45
N SER A 60 2.23 -6.23 -9.35
CA SER A 60 3.67 -6.51 -9.19
C SER A 60 4.16 -7.77 -9.89
N VAL A 61 3.26 -8.66 -10.30
CA VAL A 61 3.61 -9.89 -11.05
C VAL A 61 3.98 -9.53 -12.47
N PRO A 62 5.21 -9.79 -12.95
CA PRO A 62 5.56 -9.56 -14.35
C PRO A 62 4.65 -10.35 -15.30
N GLU A 63 3.93 -9.68 -16.19
CA GLU A 63 3.05 -10.29 -17.19
C GLU A 63 3.84 -10.80 -18.41
N MET A 64 3.68 -12.09 -18.72
CA MET A 64 4.36 -12.78 -19.83
C MET A 64 3.38 -13.66 -20.66
N GLY A 65 2.07 -13.48 -20.48
CA GLY A 65 1.00 -14.25 -21.13
C GLY A 65 0.22 -15.17 -20.20
N GLN A 66 0.49 -15.14 -18.90
CA GLN A 66 -0.26 -15.93 -17.91
C GLN A 66 -1.60 -15.30 -17.49
N GLY A 67 -1.80 -14.01 -17.75
CA GLY A 67 -3.04 -13.30 -17.43
C GLY A 67 -3.14 -12.74 -16.00
N SER A 68 -2.01 -12.42 -15.35
CA SER A 68 -2.03 -11.71 -14.06
C SER A 68 -2.71 -10.34 -14.15
N LEU A 69 -2.63 -9.66 -15.29
CA LEU A 69 -3.36 -8.41 -15.55
C LEU A 69 -4.89 -8.60 -15.68
N THR A 70 -5.38 -9.83 -15.80
CA THR A 70 -6.83 -10.11 -15.84
C THR A 70 -7.30 -10.70 -14.53
N THR A 71 -6.58 -11.69 -14.01
CA THR A 71 -6.97 -12.39 -12.78
C THR A 71 -6.88 -11.50 -11.55
N MET A 72 -5.83 -10.67 -11.42
CA MET A 72 -5.65 -9.84 -10.22
C MET A 72 -6.77 -8.80 -10.05
N PRO A 73 -7.16 -8.06 -11.11
CA PRO A 73 -8.32 -7.14 -11.04
C PRO A 73 -9.63 -7.83 -10.70
N MET A 74 -9.89 -9.02 -11.25
CA MET A 74 -11.11 -9.77 -10.94
C MET A 74 -11.19 -10.16 -9.46
N ILE A 75 -10.09 -10.66 -8.89
CA ILE A 75 -10.03 -11.03 -7.48
C ILE A 75 -10.25 -9.79 -6.60
N ILE A 76 -9.58 -8.68 -6.90
CA ILE A 76 -9.69 -7.46 -6.09
C ILE A 76 -11.07 -6.82 -6.23
N ALA A 77 -11.69 -6.88 -7.42
CA ALA A 77 -13.06 -6.41 -7.61
C ALA A 77 -14.04 -7.18 -6.71
N ASP A 78 -13.90 -8.51 -6.66
CA ASP A 78 -14.73 -9.38 -5.82
C ASP A 78 -14.55 -9.10 -4.32
N GLU A 79 -13.30 -8.95 -3.85
CA GLU A 79 -12.99 -8.65 -2.44
C GLU A 79 -13.46 -7.25 -2.01
N LEU A 80 -13.54 -6.28 -2.94
CA LEU A 80 -14.00 -4.92 -2.68
C LEU A 80 -15.51 -4.73 -2.96
N ASP A 81 -16.21 -5.76 -3.45
CA ASP A 81 -17.58 -5.66 -3.98
C ASP A 81 -17.73 -4.50 -4.98
N ALA A 82 -16.74 -4.36 -5.86
CA ALA A 82 -16.64 -3.28 -6.83
C ALA A 82 -17.05 -3.73 -8.24
N ASP A 83 -17.67 -2.83 -9.01
CA ASP A 83 -17.94 -3.06 -10.43
C ASP A 83 -16.61 -3.22 -11.19
N LEU A 84 -16.41 -4.38 -11.83
CA LEU A 84 -15.23 -4.71 -12.60
C LEU A 84 -14.93 -3.66 -13.68
N ALA A 85 -15.95 -3.01 -14.24
CA ALA A 85 -15.78 -1.94 -15.24
C ALA A 85 -15.08 -0.69 -14.69
N LYS A 86 -15.07 -0.51 -13.36
CA LYS A 86 -14.37 0.59 -12.66
C LYS A 86 -12.99 0.20 -12.16
N VAL A 87 -12.54 -1.03 -12.39
CA VAL A 87 -11.23 -1.49 -11.95
C VAL A 87 -10.22 -1.34 -13.09
N ARG A 88 -9.16 -0.59 -12.81
CA ARG A 88 -8.01 -0.38 -13.69
C ARG A 88 -6.80 -1.06 -13.11
N VAL A 89 -5.97 -1.61 -13.99
CA VAL A 89 -4.73 -2.28 -13.61
C VAL A 89 -3.58 -1.68 -14.38
N GLU A 90 -2.49 -1.43 -13.65
CA GLU A 90 -1.22 -0.98 -14.20
C GLU A 90 -0.15 -2.00 -13.82
N GLN A 91 0.74 -2.29 -14.77
CA GLN A 91 1.89 -3.12 -14.48
C GLN A 91 2.88 -2.33 -13.63
N ALA A 92 3.33 -2.92 -12.52
CA ALA A 92 4.34 -2.29 -11.68
C ALA A 92 5.64 -2.05 -12.47
N PRO A 93 6.31 -0.91 -12.28
CA PRO A 93 7.64 -0.70 -12.83
C PRO A 93 8.64 -1.71 -12.25
N ALA A 94 9.76 -1.90 -12.93
CA ALA A 94 10.86 -2.74 -12.45
C ALA A 94 11.55 -2.08 -11.24
N ASN A 95 10.98 -2.27 -10.06
CA ASN A 95 11.49 -1.78 -8.79
C ASN A 95 11.27 -2.85 -7.70
N PRO A 96 12.20 -3.81 -7.57
CA PRO A 96 12.09 -4.88 -6.58
C PRO A 96 12.06 -4.38 -5.14
N THR A 97 12.56 -3.17 -4.86
CA THR A 97 12.48 -2.59 -3.51
C THR A 97 11.03 -2.29 -3.10
N LEU A 98 10.15 -1.97 -4.06
CA LEU A 98 8.74 -1.65 -3.79
C LEU A 98 7.76 -2.76 -4.17
N TYR A 99 8.11 -3.55 -5.18
CA TYR A 99 7.21 -4.50 -5.85
C TYR A 99 7.74 -5.93 -5.92
N ALA A 100 8.70 -6.30 -5.05
CA ALA A 100 9.08 -7.69 -4.92
C ALA A 100 7.93 -8.55 -4.37
N ASN A 101 7.86 -9.80 -4.84
CA ASN A 101 7.01 -10.81 -4.25
C ASN A 101 7.43 -11.03 -2.77
N PRO A 102 6.49 -11.00 -1.81
CA PRO A 102 6.80 -11.02 -0.38
C PRO A 102 7.43 -12.33 0.10
N VAL A 103 7.19 -13.43 -0.62
CA VAL A 103 7.72 -14.76 -0.30
C VAL A 103 9.12 -14.97 -0.89
N THR A 104 9.36 -14.47 -2.11
CA THR A 104 10.62 -14.72 -2.83
C THR A 104 11.62 -13.57 -2.79
N GLY A 105 11.18 -12.38 -2.38
CA GLY A 105 11.99 -11.15 -2.39
C GLY A 105 12.38 -10.69 -3.80
N ARG A 106 11.75 -11.22 -4.85
CA ARG A 106 12.07 -10.93 -6.25
C ARG A 106 10.83 -10.44 -6.99
N GLN A 107 11.00 -9.48 -7.88
CA GLN A 107 9.98 -9.11 -8.86
C GLN A 107 10.17 -9.98 -10.11
N ALA A 108 9.78 -11.25 -10.02
CA ALA A 108 9.97 -12.25 -11.06
C ALA A 108 8.73 -13.15 -11.20
N TYR A 109 8.57 -13.73 -12.38
CA TYR A 109 7.52 -14.70 -12.67
C TYR A 109 8.09 -16.13 -12.69
N GLY A 110 7.40 -17.07 -12.04
CA GLY A 110 7.80 -18.48 -12.01
C GLY A 110 7.24 -19.26 -10.81
N GLY A 111 7.29 -20.59 -10.89
CA GLY A 111 6.93 -21.49 -9.79
C GLY A 111 5.47 -21.40 -9.35
N SER A 112 4.54 -21.01 -10.22
CA SER A 112 3.11 -20.89 -9.93
C SER A 112 2.80 -20.01 -8.71
N ARG A 113 3.57 -18.92 -8.56
CA ARG A 113 3.50 -17.99 -7.42
C ARG A 113 2.77 -16.68 -7.72
N GLY A 114 2.40 -16.44 -8.98
CA GLY A 114 1.81 -15.17 -9.44
C GLY A 114 0.62 -14.73 -8.61
N VAL A 115 -0.35 -15.62 -8.37
CA VAL A 115 -1.53 -15.27 -7.55
C VAL A 115 -1.25 -15.51 -6.06
N ARG A 116 -0.94 -16.74 -5.66
CA ARG A 116 -0.92 -17.16 -4.24
C ARG A 116 -0.02 -16.33 -3.32
N ASP A 117 1.17 -15.95 -3.78
CA ASP A 117 2.11 -15.19 -2.95
C ASP A 117 1.69 -13.72 -2.84
N HIS A 118 1.00 -13.22 -3.86
CA HIS A 118 0.58 -11.82 -3.93
C HIS A 118 -0.73 -11.56 -3.21
N LEU A 119 -1.58 -12.57 -2.99
CA LEU A 119 -2.79 -12.43 -2.16
C LEU A 119 -2.50 -11.93 -0.75
N GLN A 120 -1.33 -12.26 -0.19
CA GLN A 120 -0.93 -11.78 1.13
C GLN A 120 -0.68 -10.27 1.18
N ILE A 121 -0.43 -9.63 0.03
CA ILE A 121 -0.23 -8.18 -0.09
C ILE A 121 -1.57 -7.43 0.05
N TRP A 122 -2.68 -8.09 -0.29
CA TRP A 122 -4.01 -7.48 -0.38
C TRP A 122 -4.90 -7.71 0.85
N ARG A 123 -4.40 -8.42 1.86
CA ARG A 123 -5.07 -8.66 3.16
C ARG A 123 -4.51 -7.75 4.25
#